data_AF-A0A381ZVG9-F1
#
_entry.id   AF-A0A381ZVG9-F1
#
_cell.length_a   1.000
_cell.length_b   1.000
_cell.length_c   1.000
_cell.angle_alpha   90.00
_cell.angle_beta   90.00
_cell.angle_gamma   90.00
#
_symmetry.space_group_name_H-M   'P 1'
#
loop_
_entity.id
_entity.type
_entity.pdbx_description
1 polymer ?
#
loop_
_entity_poly.entity_id
_entity_poly.type
_entity_poly.pdbx_seq_one_letter_code
_entity_poly.pdbx_strand_id
1 'polypeptide(L)'
;SPLAESLNMPRDEWGRVYVESDLSLPGYPELFVVGDLAHVDRDDQPVPAMAPPAIQEGRHAANVIQAVLRGHPRTSFHYKDRGMLAAIGRRAGVASIYGRSFSGLIAWFLWLVVHIASLIGFRNRLVVLFEWSWAYFTYQRSARVILSQMR
;
A
#
# COMPACT_ATOMS: atom_id res chain seq x y z
N SER A 1 -6.41 13.28 -12.03
CA SER A 1 -5.59 12.32 -12.79
C SER A 1 -6.18 12.20 -14.18
N PRO A 2 -5.39 12.30 -15.26
CA PRO A 2 -5.91 12.21 -16.63
C PRO A 2 -6.70 10.93 -16.89
N LEU A 3 -6.34 9.81 -16.23
CA LEU A 3 -7.06 8.54 -16.32
C LEU A 3 -8.44 8.59 -15.64
N ALA A 4 -8.56 9.30 -14.52
CA ALA A 4 -9.84 9.50 -13.85
C ALA A 4 -10.78 10.37 -14.69
N GLU A 5 -10.22 11.37 -15.38
CA GLU A 5 -10.96 12.26 -16.27
C GLU A 5 -11.47 11.52 -17.51
N SER A 6 -10.67 10.63 -18.09
CA SER A 6 -11.08 9.86 -19.27
C SER A 6 -12.21 8.88 -19.00
N LEU A 7 -12.41 8.45 -17.75
CA LEU A 7 -13.51 7.53 -17.39
C LEU A 7 -14.89 8.22 -17.41
N ASN A 8 -14.93 9.56 -17.34
CA ASN A 8 -16.18 10.35 -17.30
C ASN A 8 -17.18 9.88 -16.23
N MET A 9 -16.68 9.41 -15.08
CA MET A 9 -17.47 8.89 -13.96
C MET A 9 -17.57 9.90 -12.81
N PRO A 10 -18.58 9.77 -11.93
CA PRO A 10 -18.62 10.50 -10.67
C PRO A 10 -17.35 10.25 -9.86
N ARG A 11 -16.82 11.32 -9.28
CA ARG A 11 -15.57 11.32 -8.51
C ARG A 11 -15.76 12.05 -7.19
N ASP A 12 -14.96 11.67 -6.21
CA ASP A 12 -14.90 12.37 -4.93
C ASP A 12 -14.07 13.65 -5.01
N GLU A 13 -13.98 14.35 -3.89
CA GLU A 13 -13.25 15.61 -3.71
C GLU A 13 -11.75 15.49 -4.03
N TRP A 14 -11.20 14.28 -3.93
CA TRP A 14 -9.79 13.96 -4.18
C TRP A 14 -9.57 13.39 -5.59
N GLY A 15 -10.60 13.35 -6.42
CA GLY A 15 -10.54 12.87 -7.81
C GLY A 15 -10.48 11.35 -7.95
N ARG A 16 -10.86 10.60 -6.90
CA ARG A 16 -11.01 9.14 -6.92
C ARG A 16 -12.37 8.76 -7.49
N VAL A 17 -12.45 7.62 -8.14
CA VAL A 17 -13.67 7.13 -8.82
C VAL A 17 -14.46 6.26 -7.86
N TYR A 18 -15.77 6.52 -7.72
CA TYR A 18 -16.67 5.66 -6.94
C TYR A 18 -16.78 4.29 -7.58
N VAL A 19 -16.57 3.24 -6.78
CA VAL A 19 -16.70 1.84 -7.20
C VAL A 19 -17.81 1.14 -6.44
N GLU A 20 -18.33 0.07 -7.02
CA GLU A 20 -19.26 -0.84 -6.38
C GLU A 20 -18.57 -1.65 -5.27
N SER A 21 -19.36 -2.35 -4.45
CA SER A 21 -18.84 -3.13 -3.33
C SER A 21 -17.84 -4.22 -3.73
N ASP A 22 -17.85 -4.68 -4.99
CA ASP A 22 -16.93 -5.67 -5.54
C ASP A 22 -15.71 -5.05 -6.28
N LEU A 23 -15.55 -3.72 -6.18
CA LEU A 23 -14.54 -2.88 -6.85
C LEU A 23 -14.78 -2.68 -8.35
N SER A 24 -15.95 -3.07 -8.87
CA SER A 24 -16.33 -2.80 -10.25
C SER A 24 -16.81 -1.37 -10.46
N LEU A 25 -16.72 -0.90 -11.69
CA LEU A 25 -17.19 0.42 -12.05
C LEU A 25 -18.73 0.40 -12.23
N PRO A 26 -19.48 1.37 -11.67
CA PRO A 26 -20.93 1.42 -11.84
C PRO A 26 -21.33 1.43 -13.32
N GLY A 27 -22.19 0.49 -13.71
CA GLY A 27 -22.62 0.31 -15.10
C GLY A 27 -21.66 -0.45 -16.02
N TYR A 28 -20.44 -0.74 -15.58
CA TYR A 28 -19.42 -1.49 -16.33
C TYR A 28 -18.86 -2.63 -15.47
N PRO A 29 -19.63 -3.74 -15.30
CA PRO A 29 -19.26 -4.83 -14.40
C PRO A 29 -17.93 -5.51 -14.76
N GLU A 30 -17.47 -5.39 -16.00
CA GLU A 30 -16.19 -5.91 -16.50
C GLU A 30 -14.97 -5.04 -16.15
N LEU A 31 -15.18 -3.79 -15.72
CA LEU A 31 -14.12 -2.86 -15.36
C LEU A 31 -13.96 -2.80 -13.85
N PHE A 32 -12.71 -2.93 -13.38
CA PHE A 32 -12.36 -2.83 -11.96
C PHE A 32 -11.39 -1.69 -11.74
N VAL A 33 -11.61 -0.91 -10.67
CA VAL A 33 -10.71 0.18 -10.27
C VAL A 33 -10.18 -0.15 -8.88
N VAL A 34 -8.87 -0.07 -8.70
CA VAL A 34 -8.16 -0.41 -7.46
C VAL A 34 -7.05 0.59 -7.17
N GLY A 35 -6.59 0.62 -5.92
CA GLY A 35 -5.53 1.48 -5.44
C GLY A 35 -5.98 2.93 -5.30
N ASP A 36 -5.03 3.85 -5.46
CA ASP A 36 -5.23 5.28 -5.17
C ASP A 36 -6.28 5.97 -6.06
N LEU A 37 -6.72 5.32 -7.14
CA LEU A 37 -7.78 5.81 -8.02
C LEU A 37 -9.18 5.40 -7.55
N ALA A 38 -9.31 4.36 -6.73
CA ALA A 38 -10.59 3.85 -6.26
C ALA A 38 -11.04 4.59 -5.00
N HIS A 39 -12.31 4.97 -4.95
CA HIS A 39 -12.97 5.38 -3.74
C HIS A 39 -13.72 4.18 -3.16
N VAL A 40 -13.21 3.66 -2.05
CA VAL A 40 -13.78 2.50 -1.35
C VAL A 40 -14.11 2.93 0.07
N ASP A 41 -15.35 2.70 0.49
CA ASP A 41 -15.78 2.94 1.86
C ASP A 41 -15.65 1.69 2.72
N ARG A 42 -15.28 1.92 3.98
CA ARG A 42 -15.33 0.95 5.06
C ARG A 42 -16.05 1.62 6.24
N ASP A 43 -17.21 1.11 6.61
CA ASP A 43 -17.98 1.58 7.77
C ASP A 43 -18.18 3.13 7.74
N ASP A 44 -18.64 3.64 6.58
CA ASP A 44 -18.84 5.07 6.28
C ASP A 44 -17.56 5.93 6.30
N GLN A 45 -16.37 5.30 6.27
CA GLN A 45 -15.09 5.98 6.19
C GLN A 45 -14.29 5.52 4.98
N PRO A 46 -13.68 6.45 4.22
CA PRO A 46 -12.89 6.08 3.06
C PRO A 46 -11.65 5.29 3.50
N VAL A 47 -11.39 4.19 2.80
CA VAL A 47 -10.18 3.40 2.99
C VAL A 47 -8.96 4.29 2.69
N PRO A 48 -7.90 4.24 3.52
CA PRO A 48 -6.72 5.07 3.31
C PRO A 48 -6.05 4.80 1.96
N ALA A 49 -5.62 5.86 1.27
CA ALA A 49 -4.80 5.76 0.05
C ALA A 49 -3.35 5.34 0.41
N MET A 50 -3.17 4.04 0.66
CA MET A 50 -1.90 3.45 1.05
C MET A 50 -1.68 2.11 0.32
N ALA A 51 -0.41 1.67 0.28
CA ALA A 51 -0.05 0.40 -0.36
C ALA A 51 -0.79 -0.84 0.21
N PRO A 52 -0.98 -1.03 1.53
CA PRO A 52 -1.64 -2.24 2.03
C PRO A 52 -3.11 -2.39 1.58
N PRO A 53 -3.97 -1.34 1.64
CA PRO A 53 -5.26 -1.32 0.96
C PRO A 53 -5.19 -1.68 -0.53
N ALA A 54 -4.35 -0.99 -1.31
CA ALA A 54 -4.24 -1.20 -2.75
C ALA A 54 -3.86 -2.65 -3.11
N ILE A 55 -2.98 -3.28 -2.33
CA ILE A 55 -2.61 -4.70 -2.51
C ILE A 55 -3.79 -5.62 -2.21
N GLN A 56 -4.60 -5.31 -1.19
CA GLN A 56 -5.80 -6.10 -0.87
C GLN A 56 -6.87 -5.96 -1.95
N GLU A 57 -7.09 -4.75 -2.45
CA GLU A 57 -8.02 -4.46 -3.54
C GLU A 57 -7.63 -5.19 -4.82
N GLY A 58 -6.35 -5.12 -5.23
CA GLY A 58 -5.88 -5.84 -6.41
C GLY A 58 -6.06 -7.37 -6.31
N ARG A 59 -5.81 -7.95 -5.12
CA ARG A 59 -6.07 -9.38 -4.88
C ARG A 59 -7.55 -9.72 -4.91
N HIS A 60 -8.40 -8.84 -4.36
CA HIS A 60 -9.84 -9.02 -4.38
C HIS A 60 -10.39 -8.98 -5.80
N ALA A 61 -10.04 -7.96 -6.58
CA ALA A 61 -10.44 -7.83 -7.98
C ALA A 61 -10.02 -9.08 -8.79
N ALA A 62 -8.79 -9.57 -8.59
CA ALA A 62 -8.34 -10.81 -9.23
C ALA A 62 -9.20 -12.03 -8.84
N ASN A 63 -9.58 -12.17 -7.57
CA ASN A 63 -10.44 -13.25 -7.12
C ASN A 63 -11.86 -13.14 -7.69
N VAL A 64 -12.42 -11.92 -7.77
CA VAL A 64 -13.74 -11.66 -8.34
C VAL A 64 -13.73 -11.99 -9.84
N ILE A 65 -12.72 -11.56 -10.59
CA ILE A 65 -12.57 -11.90 -12.01
C ILE A 65 -12.53 -13.42 -12.19
N GLN A 66 -11.75 -14.13 -11.39
CA GLN A 66 -11.66 -15.60 -11.43
C GLN A 66 -12.97 -16.28 -11.06
N ALA A 67 -13.73 -15.74 -10.11
CA ALA A 67 -15.05 -16.24 -9.74
C ALA A 67 -16.05 -16.08 -10.89
N VAL A 68 -16.10 -14.89 -11.51
CA VAL A 68 -16.98 -14.59 -12.65
C VAL A 68 -16.68 -15.53 -13.83
N LEU A 69 -15.40 -15.74 -14.16
CA LEU A 69 -15.00 -16.66 -15.23
C LEU A 69 -15.44 -18.11 -14.97
N ARG A 70 -15.62 -18.49 -13.71
CA ARG A 70 -16.11 -19.80 -13.29
C ARG A 70 -17.62 -19.84 -13.01
N GLY A 71 -18.37 -18.78 -13.33
CA GLY A 71 -19.81 -18.68 -13.05
C GLY A 71 -20.18 -18.62 -11.57
N HIS A 72 -19.24 -18.24 -10.70
CA HIS A 72 -19.49 -18.07 -9.27
C HIS A 72 -19.99 -16.65 -8.95
N PRO A 73 -20.73 -16.47 -7.84
CA PRO A 73 -21.19 -15.16 -7.43
C PRO A 73 -20.02 -14.24 -7.04
N ARG A 74 -20.24 -12.93 -7.24
CA ARG A 74 -19.31 -11.87 -6.84
C ARG A 74 -19.33 -11.67 -5.33
N THR A 75 -18.19 -11.29 -4.77
CA THR A 75 -18.03 -11.03 -3.35
C THR A 75 -17.69 -9.58 -3.11
N SER A 76 -18.24 -8.99 -2.05
CA SER A 76 -17.89 -7.64 -1.62
C SER A 76 -16.49 -7.57 -1.02
N PHE A 77 -15.81 -6.47 -1.27
CA PHE A 77 -14.51 -6.15 -0.71
C PHE A 77 -14.66 -5.69 0.73
N HIS A 78 -13.82 -6.23 1.61
CA HIS A 78 -13.73 -5.80 2.99
C HIS A 78 -12.27 -5.55 3.35
N TYR A 79 -11.92 -4.28 3.54
CA TYR A 79 -10.58 -3.89 3.95
C TYR A 79 -10.26 -4.42 5.35
N LYS A 80 -9.18 -5.22 5.45
CA LYS A 80 -8.66 -5.68 6.73
C LYS A 80 -7.47 -4.82 7.12
N ASP A 81 -7.69 -3.92 8.08
CA ASP A 81 -6.62 -3.14 8.68
C ASP A 81 -5.73 -4.02 9.55
N ARG A 82 -4.50 -4.26 9.09
CA ARG A 82 -3.48 -5.01 9.84
C ARG A 82 -2.68 -4.11 10.78
N GLY A 83 -2.96 -2.81 10.75
CA GLY A 83 -2.22 -1.79 11.45
C GLY A 83 -1.16 -1.12 10.58
N MET A 84 -0.38 -0.26 11.20
CA MET A 84 0.57 0.64 10.56
C MET A 84 1.88 0.68 11.35
N LEU A 85 2.99 0.75 10.62
CA LEU A 85 4.34 0.82 11.18
C LEU A 85 5.06 2.02 10.54
N ALA A 86 5.65 2.87 11.37
CA ALA A 86 6.44 4.01 10.91
C ALA A 86 7.73 4.13 11.73
N ALA A 87 8.87 4.27 11.06
CA ALA A 87 10.11 4.69 11.71
C ALA A 87 10.16 6.23 11.76
N ILE A 88 10.38 6.79 12.95
CA ILE A 88 10.43 8.25 13.18
C ILE A 88 11.84 8.74 13.52
N GLY A 89 12.81 7.83 13.64
CA GLY A 89 14.20 8.17 13.90
C GLY A 89 15.06 6.92 14.10
N ARG A 90 16.35 7.12 14.41
CA ARG A 90 17.26 6.00 14.72
C ARG A 90 16.79 5.32 16.00
N ARG A 91 16.43 4.03 15.92
CA ARG A 91 15.92 3.24 17.06
C ARG A 91 14.60 3.76 17.65
N ALA A 92 13.87 4.57 16.89
CA ALA A 92 12.59 5.14 17.28
C ALA A 92 11.55 4.85 16.19
N GLY A 93 10.48 4.17 16.57
CA GLY A 93 9.35 3.87 15.69
C GLY A 93 8.03 3.95 16.45
N VAL A 94 6.96 3.94 15.68
CA VAL A 94 5.58 3.80 16.16
C VAL A 94 4.95 2.67 15.37
N ALA A 95 4.25 1.80 16.07
CA ALA A 95 3.58 0.65 15.52
C ALA A 95 2.17 0.57 16.11
N SER A 96 1.16 0.45 15.26
CA SER A 96 -0.18 0.02 15.66
C SER A 96 -0.44 -1.30 14.99
N ILE A 97 -0.80 -2.34 15.72
CA ILE A 97 -1.09 -3.68 15.19
C ILE A 97 -2.36 -4.18 15.88
N TYR A 98 -3.44 -4.39 15.12
CA TYR A 98 -4.74 -4.85 15.63
C TYR A 98 -5.21 -4.11 16.90
N GLY A 99 -5.07 -2.78 16.92
CA GLY A 99 -5.48 -1.93 18.04
C GLY A 99 -4.50 -1.87 19.21
N ARG A 100 -3.35 -2.55 19.14
CA ARG A 100 -2.25 -2.40 20.12
C ARG A 100 -1.18 -1.49 19.59
N SER A 101 -0.85 -0.46 20.36
CA SER A 101 0.20 0.51 20.04
C SER A 101 1.51 0.16 20.73
N PHE A 102 2.61 0.19 19.97
CA PHE A 102 3.97 0.06 20.44
C PHE A 102 4.77 1.29 20.01
N SER A 103 5.77 1.66 20.80
CA SER A 103 6.63 2.81 20.51
C SER A 103 8.09 2.49 20.85
N GLY A 104 9.00 3.38 20.40
CA GLY A 104 10.42 3.29 20.72
C GLY A 104 11.15 2.19 19.96
N LEU A 105 12.08 1.51 20.65
CA LEU A 105 12.98 0.53 20.03
C LEU A 105 12.23 -0.71 19.51
N ILE A 106 11.19 -1.16 20.23
CA ILE A 106 10.41 -2.34 19.84
C ILE A 106 9.65 -2.07 18.54
N ALA A 107 8.98 -0.92 18.45
CA ALA A 107 8.28 -0.52 17.23
C ALA A 107 9.24 -0.31 16.05
N TRP A 108 10.43 0.23 16.30
CA TRP A 108 11.50 0.33 15.29
C TRP A 108 11.94 -1.05 14.78
N PHE A 109 12.11 -2.03 15.68
CA PHE A 109 12.48 -3.39 15.30
C PHE A 109 11.36 -4.10 14.52
N LEU A 110 10.11 -3.95 14.97
CA LEU A 110 8.94 -4.47 14.25
C LEU A 110 8.84 -3.90 12.83
N TRP A 111 9.02 -2.58 12.70
CA TRP A 111 9.08 -1.92 11.39
C TRP A 111 10.20 -2.51 10.53
N LEU A 112 11.40 -2.70 11.08
CA LEU A 112 12.54 -3.27 10.36
C LEU A 112 12.23 -4.68 9.83
N VAL A 113 11.70 -5.56 10.67
CA VAL A 113 11.32 -6.94 10.30
C VAL A 113 10.28 -6.95 9.18
N VAL A 114 9.21 -6.16 9.32
CA VAL A 114 8.14 -6.11 8.32
C VAL A 114 8.61 -5.49 7.02
N HIS A 115 9.42 -4.42 7.08
CA HIS A 115 9.97 -3.75 5.91
C HIS A 115 10.87 -4.70 5.09
N ILE A 116 11.73 -5.47 5.75
CA ILE A 116 12.57 -6.46 5.08
C ILE A 116 11.72 -7.61 4.48
N ALA A 117 10.73 -8.08 5.24
CA ALA A 117 9.85 -9.16 4.78
C ALA A 117 8.96 -8.75 3.59
N SER A 118 8.64 -7.46 3.43
CA SER A 118 7.81 -6.94 2.35
C SER A 118 8.56 -6.68 1.04
N LEU A 119 9.90 -6.61 1.05
CA LEU A 119 10.70 -6.50 -0.17
C LEU A 119 10.45 -7.69 -1.11
N ILE A 120 10.24 -7.46 -2.40
CA ILE A 120 9.93 -8.52 -3.37
C ILE A 120 11.20 -9.31 -3.73
N GLY A 121 11.14 -10.64 -3.66
CA GLY A 121 12.21 -11.57 -4.09
C GLY A 121 13.17 -12.03 -2.98
N PHE A 122 13.15 -13.33 -2.64
CA PHE A 122 13.97 -13.91 -1.56
C PHE A 122 15.50 -13.72 -1.77
N ARG A 123 15.95 -13.73 -3.04
CA ARG A 123 17.36 -13.52 -3.41
C ARG A 123 17.81 -12.05 -3.25
N ASN A 124 16.94 -11.09 -3.54
CA ASN A 124 17.23 -9.66 -3.35
C ASN A 124 17.17 -9.25 -1.87
N ARG A 125 16.32 -9.90 -1.07
CA ARG A 125 16.19 -9.62 0.38
C ARG A 125 17.51 -9.77 1.14
N LEU A 126 18.25 -10.85 0.89
CA LEU A 126 19.51 -11.13 1.58
C LEU A 126 20.64 -10.19 1.13
N VAL A 127 20.70 -9.86 -0.15
CA VAL A 127 21.70 -8.90 -0.69
C VAL A 127 21.45 -7.49 -0.15
N VAL A 128 20.20 -7.02 -0.17
CA VAL A 128 19.85 -5.71 0.39
C VAL A 128 20.08 -5.67 1.90
N LEU A 129 19.74 -6.74 2.63
CA LEU A 129 20.08 -6.89 4.05
C LEU A 129 21.60 -6.81 4.29
N PHE A 130 22.40 -7.49 3.47
CA PHE A 130 23.86 -7.47 3.59
C PHE A 130 24.44 -6.10 3.24
N GLU A 131 23.96 -5.44 2.19
CA GLU A 131 24.39 -4.09 1.82
C GLU A 131 24.00 -3.05 2.87
N TRP A 132 22.79 -3.12 3.43
CA TRP A 132 22.37 -2.24 4.52
C TRP A 132 23.12 -2.52 5.82
N SER A 133 23.33 -3.80 6.16
CA SER A 133 24.14 -4.18 7.33
C SER A 133 25.58 -3.71 7.16
N TRP A 134 26.15 -3.89 5.96
CA TRP A 134 27.49 -3.43 5.63
C TRP A 134 27.56 -1.90 5.67
N ALA A 135 26.63 -1.16 5.06
CA ALA A 135 26.60 0.30 5.09
C ALA A 135 26.38 0.86 6.50
N TYR A 136 25.57 0.17 7.32
CA TYR A 136 25.37 0.51 8.73
C TYR A 136 26.63 0.30 9.57
N PHE A 137 27.41 -0.77 9.30
CA PHE A 137 28.67 -1.06 9.98
C PHE A 137 29.88 -0.30 9.42
N THR A 138 29.91 0.00 8.12
CA THR A 138 31.07 0.61 7.42
C THR A 138 30.98 2.12 7.23
N TYR A 139 29.95 2.78 7.77
CA TYR A 139 29.87 4.25 7.82
C TYR A 139 29.95 4.96 6.45
N GLN A 140 29.70 4.27 5.33
CA GLN A 140 29.65 4.93 4.03
C GLN A 140 28.35 5.72 3.89
N ARG A 141 28.40 6.99 4.31
CA ARG A 141 27.44 8.02 3.89
C ARG A 141 27.54 8.18 2.38
N SER A 142 26.64 7.58 1.63
CA SER A 142 26.31 8.05 0.28
C SER A 142 25.47 9.33 0.36
N ALA A 143 25.96 10.35 1.05
CA ALA A 143 25.45 11.70 0.89
C ALA A 143 25.98 12.22 -0.44
N ARG A 144 25.32 11.86 -1.54
CA ARG A 144 25.57 12.52 -2.82
C ARG A 144 24.90 13.88 -2.73
N VAL A 145 25.64 14.85 -2.20
CA VAL A 145 25.26 16.26 -2.25
C VAL A 145 25.34 16.67 -3.71
N ILE A 146 24.17 16.81 -4.36
CA ILE A 146 24.08 17.46 -5.66
C ILE A 146 24.14 18.97 -5.38
N LEU A 147 25.34 19.54 -5.37
CA LEU A 147 25.51 20.97 -5.52
C LEU A 147 25.16 21.29 -6.97
N SER A 148 23.94 21.78 -7.23
CA SER A 148 23.69 22.51 -8.47
C SER A 148 24.59 23.74 -8.43
N GLN A 149 25.69 23.73 -9.18
CA GLN A 149 26.37 24.97 -9.52
C GLN A 149 25.39 25.79 -10.37
N MET A 150 24.69 26.72 -9.71
CA MET A 150 24.10 27.85 -10.41
C MET A 150 25.25 28.67 -10.97
N ARG A 151 25.30 28.78 -12.30
CA ARG A 151 26.11 29.74 -13.03
C ARG A 151 25.20 30.52 -13.95
#